data_AF-A0A9P8SHJ3-F1
#
_entry.id   AF-A0A9P8SHJ3-F1
#
_cell.length_a   1.000
_cell.length_b   1.000
_cell.length_c   1.000
_cell.angle_alpha   90.00
_cell.angle_beta   90.00
_cell.angle_gamma   90.00
#
_symmetry.space_group_name_H-M   'P 1'
#
loop_
_entity.id
_entity.type
_entity.pdbx_description
1 polymer ?
#
loop_
_entity_poly.entity_id
_entity_poly.type
_entity_poly.pdbx_seq_one_letter_code
_entity_poly.pdbx_strand_id
1 'polypeptide(L)' 'MPVPFEALLPYAIMIGMFGVTGTGLAFVKTMRNEGKRPRYSLDEWDKQSKITTSSRVATQRTTPGTD' A
#
# COMPACT_ATOMS: atom_id res chain seq x y z
N MET A 1 34.26 14.79 26.96
CA MET A 1 33.39 13.93 27.79
C MET A 1 32.49 13.13 26.87
N PRO A 2 32.48 11.79 26.95
CA PRO A 2 31.57 10.97 26.15
C PRO A 2 30.11 11.29 26.49
N VAL A 3 29.22 11.21 25.49
CA VAL A 3 27.79 11.53 25.65
C VAL A 3 27.12 10.42 26.49
N PRO A 4 26.33 10.78 27.53
CA PRO A 4 25.60 9.81 28.34
C PRO A 4 24.54 9.08 27.51
N PHE A 5 24.51 7.74 27.60
CA PHE A 5 23.61 6.90 26.81
C PHE A 5 22.15 7.10 27.18
N GLU A 6 21.89 7.50 28.42
CA GLU A 6 20.58 7.79 28.98
C GLU A 6 19.88 8.91 28.20
N ALA A 7 20.65 9.87 27.67
CA ALA A 7 20.12 10.94 26.81
C ALA A 7 19.69 10.44 25.43
N LEU A 8 20.15 9.26 24.99
CA LEU A 8 19.84 8.68 23.68
C LEU A 8 18.66 7.70 23.74
N LEU A 9 18.36 7.14 24.92
CA LEU A 9 17.26 6.18 25.09
C LEU A 9 15.90 6.72 24.61
N PRO A 10 15.49 7.96 24.93
CA PRO A 10 14.20 8.49 24.45
C PRO A 10 14.13 8.55 22.92
N TYR A 11 15.22 9.01 22.29
CA TYR A 11 15.29 9.11 20.83
C TYR A 11 15.35 7.75 20.15
N ALA A 12 16.06 6.79 20.72
CA ALA A 12 16.11 5.42 20.22
C ALA A 12 14.72 4.76 20.22
N ILE A 13 13.95 4.97 21.31
CA ILE A 13 12.57 4.48 21.40
C ILE A 13 11.70 5.15 20.34
N MET A 14 11.78 6.48 20.18
CA MET A 14 11.03 7.20 19.15
C MET A 14 11.36 6.67 17.76
N ILE A 15 12.63 6.57 17.41
CA ILE A 15 13.10 6.05 16.12
C ILE A 15 12.60 4.62 15.91
N GLY A 16 12.68 3.78 16.95
CA GLY A 16 12.17 2.40 16.92
C GLY A 16 10.67 2.34 16.64
N MET A 17 9.87 3.13 17.36
CA MET A 17 8.43 3.20 17.15
C MET A 17 8.05 3.68 15.76
N PHE A 18 8.67 4.77 15.28
CA PHE A 18 8.44 5.27 13.91
C PHE A 18 8.88 4.26 12.85
N GLY A 19 9.98 3.55 13.07
CA GLY A 19 10.45 2.48 12.18
C GLY A 19 9.47 1.31 12.12
N VAL A 20 9.00 0.83 13.28
CA VAL A 20 8.02 -0.26 13.37
C VAL A 20 6.70 0.13 12.70
N THR A 21 6.19 1.33 12.95
CA THR A 21 4.94 1.80 12.31
C THR A 21 5.10 1.94 10.79
N GLY A 22 6.19 2.55 10.33
CA GLY A 22 6.43 2.74 8.89
C GLY A 22 6.57 1.43 8.13
N THR A 23 7.37 0.50 8.66
CA THR A 23 7.56 -0.83 8.07
C THR A 23 6.30 -1.69 8.15
N GLY A 24 5.60 -1.67 9.28
CA GLY A 24 4.33 -2.37 9.46
C GLY A 24 3.27 -1.93 8.45
N LEU A 25 3.11 -0.63 8.22
CA LEU A 25 2.17 -0.12 7.22
C LEU A 25 2.58 -0.50 5.80
N ALA A 26 3.88 -0.41 5.47
CA ALA A 26 4.39 -0.80 4.16
C ALA A 26 4.10 -2.29 3.88
N PHE A 27 4.35 -3.16 4.87
CA PHE A 27 4.09 -4.60 4.78
C PHE A 27 2.61 -4.92 4.58
N VAL A 28 1.71 -4.33 5.37
CA VAL A 28 0.27 -4.53 5.19
C VAL A 28 -0.19 -4.07 3.80
N LYS A 29 0.36 -2.95 3.29
CA LYS A 29 0.02 -2.42 1.98
C LYS A 29 0.51 -3.31 0.83
N THR A 30 1.68 -3.94 0.97
CA THR A 30 2.17 -4.89 -0.03
C THR A 30 1.36 -6.19 0.01
N MET A 31 1.01 -6.71 1.20
CA MET A 31 0.15 -7.89 1.31
C MET A 31 -1.21 -7.69 0.62
N ARG A 32 -1.85 -6.54 0.84
CA ARG A 32 -3.15 -6.21 0.22
C ARG A 32 -3.08 -6.05 -1.30
N ASN A 33 -1.92 -5.72 -1.84
CA ASN A 33 -1.72 -5.51 -3.27
C ASN A 33 -1.12 -6.75 -3.96
N GLU A 34 -1.25 -7.95 -3.39
CA GLU A 34 -0.67 -9.20 -3.93
C GLU A 34 0.85 -9.10 -4.11
N GLY A 35 1.53 -8.30 -3.29
CA GLY A 35 2.96 -7.99 -3.41
C GLY A 35 3.30 -6.92 -4.44
N LYS A 36 2.33 -6.39 -5.19
CA LYS A 36 2.56 -5.32 -6.17
C LYS A 36 2.83 -3.99 -5.47
N ARG A 37 3.76 -3.22 -6.03
CA ARG A 37 4.11 -1.88 -5.54
C ARG A 37 2.86 -0.98 -5.53
N PRO A 38 2.56 -0.29 -4.41
CA PRO A 38 1.48 0.66 -4.39
C PRO A 38 1.70 1.80 -5.37
N ARG A 39 0.65 2.18 -6.11
CA ARG A 39 0.68 3.38 -6.94
C ARG A 39 0.36 4.62 -6.10
N TYR A 40 1.12 5.68 -6.31
CA TYR A 40 0.94 6.98 -5.67
C TYR A 40 0.53 8.00 -6.74
N SER A 41 -0.12 9.10 -6.34
CA SER A 41 -0.53 10.19 -7.24
C SER A 41 -1.43 9.74 -8.41
N LEU A 42 -2.43 8.91 -8.12
CA LEU A 42 -3.39 8.46 -9.14
C LEU A 42 -4.26 9.64 -9.63
N ASP A 43 -4.24 9.86 -10.93
CA ASP A 43 -5.11 10.83 -11.59
C ASP A 43 -6.53 10.29 -11.78
N GLU A 44 -7.43 11.13 -12.29
CA GLU A 44 -8.83 10.74 -12.48
C GLU A 44 -8.98 9.63 -13.54
N TRP A 45 -8.10 9.64 -14.54
CA TRP A 45 -8.05 8.61 -15.57
C TRP A 45 -7.63 7.23 -15.02
N ASP A 46 -6.62 7.18 -14.15
CA ASP A 46 -6.16 5.97 -13.48
C ASP A 46 -7.26 5.32 -12.61
N LYS A 47 -8.07 6.14 -11.95
CA LYS A 47 -9.21 5.66 -11.15
C LYS A 47 -10.29 5.05 -12.03
N GLN A 48 -10.66 5.70 -13.12
CA GLN A 48 -11.64 5.19 -14.08
C GLN A 48 -11.16 3.89 -14.74
N SER A 49 -9.88 3.82 -15.09
CA SER A 49 -9.27 2.64 -15.70
C SER A 49 -9.31 1.43 -14.75
N LYS A 50 -9.03 1.63 -13.45
CA LYS A 50 -9.18 0.58 -12.42
C LYS A 50 -10.61 0.04 -12.32
N ILE A 51 -11.61 0.93 -12.33
CA ILE A 51 -13.04 0.57 -12.22
C ILE A 51 -13.51 -0.17 -13.49
N THR A 52 -13.02 0.24 -14.64
CA THR A 52 -13.46 -0.26 -15.95
C THR A 52 -12.97 -1.68 -16.23
N THR A 53 -11.72 -2.00 -15.87
CA THR A 53 -11.17 -3.36 -16.07
C THR A 53 -11.89 -4.41 -15.23
N SER A 54 -12.29 -4.09 -13.99
CA SER A 54 -12.99 -5.06 -13.13
C SER A 54 -14.46 -5.27 -13.50
N SER A 55 -15.15 -4.24 -13.98
CA SER A 55 -16.60 -4.31 -14.27
C SER A 55 -16.90 -4.90 -15.64
N ARG A 56 -16.15 -4.52 -16.70
CA ARG A 56 -16.41 -5.00 -18.07
C ARG A 56 -16.08 -6.48 -18.26
N VAL A 57 -15.08 -7.00 -17.54
CA VAL A 57 -14.69 -8.42 -17.59
C VAL A 57 -15.67 -9.32 -16.85
N ALA A 58 -16.36 -8.82 -15.81
CA ALA A 58 -17.38 -9.58 -15.09
C ALA A 58 -18.69 -9.69 -15.89
N THR A 59 -19.09 -8.63 -16.60
CA THR A 59 -20.33 -8.61 -17.40
C THR A 59 -20.21 -9.35 -18.74
N GLN A 60 -19.02 -9.39 -19.36
CA GLN A 60 -18.83 -10.10 -20.63
C GLN A 60 -18.82 -11.65 -20.52
N ARG A 61 -18.83 -12.23 -19.32
CA ARG A 61 -18.87 -13.70 -19.14
C ARG A 61 -20.27 -14.31 -19.10
N THR A 62 -21.35 -13.53 -19.16
CA THR A 62 -22.72 -14.05 -18.99
C THR A 62 -23.65 -13.75 -20.16
N THR A 63 -23.15 -13.38 -21.33
CA THR A 63 -23.97 -13.39 -22.55
C THR A 63 -23.68 -14.69 -23.30
N PRO A 64 -24.60 -15.69 -23.29
CA PRO A 64 -24.53 -16.74 -24.29
C PRO A 64 -24.74 -16.05 -25.64
N GLY A 65 -23.78 -16.18 -26.54
CA GLY A 65 -23.95 -15.74 -27.92
C GLY A 65 -25.14 -16.47 -28.53
N THR A 66 -26.21 -15.76 -28.81
CA THR A 66 -27.18 -16.11 -29.85
C THR A 66 -26.61 -15.62 -31.16
N ASP A 67 -25.84 -16.48 -31.81
CA ASP A 67 -25.82 -16.58 -33.27
C ASP A 67 -26.69 -17.78 -33.67
#